data_AF-A0A7Y9JYY5-F1
#
_entry.id   AF-A0A7Y9JYY5-F1
#
_cell.length_a   1.000
_cell.length_b   1.000
_cell.length_c   1.000
_cell.angle_alpha   90.00
_cell.angle_beta   90.00
_cell.angle_gamma   90.00
#
_symmetry.space_group_name_H-M   'P 1'
#
loop_
_entity.id
_entity.type
_entity.pdbx_description
1 polymer ?
#
loop_
_entity_poly.entity_id
_entity_poly.type
_entity_poly.pdbx_seq_one_letter_code
_entity_poly.pdbx_strand_id
1 'polypeptide(L)'
;MRAEDGRAGRVAAWEDALGTLVRERGRALVGYAYLLTGDLREAEDLVQDALVRTFTRGRGTREVTSAEAYVRRAILTTYVDGFRRRRHWATIRHLTAAPDRTPPDGPHAGPEPVVTTRLAVQEALATLAPRVRACVVLRHLEDMTVAQVAEALGLSQGAVKRYLSDGARALGRVLGPDASPAPPQPDPTVDTLVTLRRTR
;
A
#
# COMPACT_ATOMS: atom_id res chain seq x y z
N MET A 1 -37.10 6.69 25.58
CA MET A 1 -37.19 5.33 25.01
C MET A 1 -36.95 5.24 23.49
N ARG A 2 -37.33 6.21 22.63
CA ARG A 2 -37.10 6.13 21.15
C ARG A 2 -35.65 6.34 20.65
N ALA A 3 -34.76 6.93 21.44
CA ALA A 3 -33.39 7.26 21.00
C ALA A 3 -32.40 6.08 21.11
N GLU A 4 -32.69 5.07 21.94
CA GLU A 4 -31.83 3.90 22.13
C GLU A 4 -32.03 2.87 21.01
N ASP A 5 -33.26 2.74 20.52
CA ASP A 5 -33.64 1.83 19.42
C ASP A 5 -32.90 2.16 18.11
N GLY A 6 -32.77 3.46 17.80
CA GLY A 6 -32.00 3.93 16.64
C GLY A 6 -30.49 3.78 16.79
N ARG A 7 -29.96 3.70 18.01
CA ARG A 7 -28.53 3.44 18.25
C ARG A 7 -28.22 1.95 18.09
N ALA A 8 -29.05 1.08 18.67
CA ALA A 8 -28.92 -0.37 18.52
C ALA A 8 -29.01 -0.82 17.06
N GLY A 9 -29.99 -0.30 16.29
CA GLY A 9 -30.10 -0.61 14.86
C GLY A 9 -28.94 -0.11 14.00
N ARG A 10 -28.29 1.00 14.38
CA ARG A 10 -27.03 1.42 13.75
C ARG A 10 -25.86 0.51 14.12
N VAL A 11 -25.86 -0.01 15.34
CA VAL A 11 -24.80 -0.90 15.82
C VAL A 11 -24.80 -2.23 15.07
N ALA A 12 -25.94 -2.90 15.03
CA ALA A 12 -26.10 -4.16 14.29
C ALA A 12 -25.74 -4.00 12.80
N ALA A 13 -26.16 -2.90 12.16
CA ALA A 13 -25.88 -2.67 10.75
C ALA A 13 -24.39 -2.50 10.41
N TRP A 14 -23.57 -1.93 11.30
CA TRP A 14 -22.12 -1.84 11.06
C TRP A 14 -21.41 -3.14 11.40
N GLU A 15 -21.87 -3.90 12.40
CA GLU A 15 -21.34 -5.22 12.75
C GLU A 15 -21.54 -6.20 11.59
N ASP A 16 -22.71 -6.19 10.96
CA ASP A 16 -23.00 -7.01 9.78
C ASP A 16 -22.13 -6.64 8.58
N ALA A 17 -21.97 -5.34 8.33
CA ALA A 17 -21.13 -4.83 7.24
C ALA A 17 -19.65 -5.17 7.48
N LEU A 18 -19.16 -5.03 8.71
CA LEU A 18 -17.81 -5.41 9.12
C LEU A 18 -17.60 -6.92 8.94
N GLY A 19 -18.52 -7.74 9.49
CA GLY A 19 -18.43 -9.19 9.40
C GLY A 19 -18.42 -9.66 7.95
N THR A 20 -19.26 -9.08 7.10
CA THR A 20 -19.29 -9.40 5.65
C THR A 20 -18.01 -8.96 4.97
N LEU A 21 -17.52 -7.75 5.22
CA LEU A 21 -16.25 -7.27 4.67
C LEU A 21 -15.07 -8.16 5.07
N VAL A 22 -14.96 -8.56 6.34
CA VAL A 22 -13.87 -9.42 6.81
C VAL A 22 -13.94 -10.80 6.17
N ARG A 23 -15.13 -11.40 6.09
CA ARG A 23 -15.32 -12.71 5.45
C ARG A 23 -14.99 -12.69 3.96
N GLU A 24 -15.43 -11.66 3.24
CA GLU A 24 -15.33 -11.61 1.77
C GLU A 24 -14.01 -10.99 1.28
N ARG A 25 -13.50 -9.98 1.98
CA ARG A 25 -12.38 -9.13 1.52
C ARG A 25 -11.17 -9.15 2.45
N GLY A 26 -11.25 -9.77 3.63
CA GLY A 26 -10.16 -9.81 4.61
C GLY A 26 -8.82 -10.26 4.03
N ARG A 27 -8.81 -11.38 3.30
CA ARG A 27 -7.59 -11.88 2.63
C ARG A 27 -7.03 -10.90 1.59
N ALA A 28 -7.90 -10.24 0.83
CA ALA A 28 -7.47 -9.27 -0.18
C ALA A 28 -6.87 -8.01 0.48
N LEU A 29 -7.44 -7.55 1.59
CA LEU A 29 -6.95 -6.43 2.37
C LEU A 29 -5.58 -6.74 3.02
N VAL A 30 -5.41 -7.93 3.59
CA VAL A 30 -4.11 -8.40 4.09
C VAL A 30 -3.10 -8.52 2.95
N GLY A 31 -3.49 -9.07 1.81
CA GLY A 31 -2.62 -9.12 0.63
C GLY A 31 -2.18 -7.74 0.15
N TYR A 32 -3.06 -6.75 0.19
CA TYR A 32 -2.73 -5.36 -0.13
C TYR A 32 -1.77 -4.74 0.89
N ALA A 33 -2.03 -4.90 2.19
CA ALA A 33 -1.14 -4.43 3.25
C ALA A 33 0.24 -5.11 3.17
N TYR A 34 0.28 -6.40 2.83
CA TYR A 34 1.53 -7.15 2.64
C TYR A 34 2.37 -6.59 1.50
N LEU A 35 1.76 -6.10 0.43
CA LEU A 35 2.51 -5.44 -0.65
C LEU A 35 3.22 -4.17 -0.15
N LEU A 36 2.67 -3.47 0.84
CA LEU A 36 3.30 -2.29 1.44
C LEU A 36 4.39 -2.68 2.46
N THR A 37 4.10 -3.64 3.33
CA THR A 37 4.96 -3.99 4.47
C THR A 37 6.05 -4.99 4.12
N GLY A 38 5.75 -5.99 3.27
CA GLY A 38 6.60 -7.16 3.03
C GLY A 38 6.70 -8.09 4.25
N ASP A 39 5.76 -7.98 5.18
CA ASP A 39 5.71 -8.73 6.44
C ASP A 39 4.25 -9.04 6.77
N LEU A 40 3.93 -10.33 6.96
CA LEU A 40 2.54 -10.76 7.17
C LEU A 40 1.98 -10.23 8.48
N ARG A 41 2.78 -10.21 9.56
CA ARG A 41 2.30 -9.75 10.87
C ARG A 41 2.06 -8.24 10.85
N GLU A 42 3.01 -7.46 10.29
CA GLU A 42 2.81 -6.01 10.12
C GLU A 42 1.60 -5.72 9.20
N ALA A 43 1.33 -6.57 8.20
CA ALA A 43 0.17 -6.43 7.32
C ALA A 43 -1.16 -6.69 8.03
N GLU A 44 -1.24 -7.77 8.82
CA GLU A 44 -2.41 -8.11 9.63
C GLU A 44 -2.72 -7.02 10.66
N ASP A 45 -1.70 -6.54 11.38
CA ASP A 45 -1.83 -5.45 12.35
C ASP A 45 -2.32 -4.16 11.67
N LEU A 46 -1.75 -3.82 10.51
CA LEU A 46 -2.14 -2.64 9.74
C LEU A 46 -3.60 -2.71 9.26
N VAL A 47 -4.07 -3.89 8.87
CA VAL A 47 -5.47 -4.11 8.47
C VAL A 47 -6.40 -3.99 9.68
N GLN A 48 -6.02 -4.56 10.82
CA GLN A 48 -6.80 -4.44 12.06
C GLN A 48 -6.96 -2.97 12.48
N ASP A 49 -5.86 -2.22 12.51
CA ASP A 49 -5.88 -0.78 12.81
C ASP A 49 -6.78 0.00 11.82
N ALA A 50 -6.72 -0.34 10.54
CA ALA A 50 -7.53 0.30 9.50
C ALA A 50 -9.03 -0.02 9.65
N LEU A 51 -9.38 -1.26 9.98
CA LEU A 51 -10.75 -1.68 10.26
C LEU A 51 -11.29 -0.92 11.48
N VAL A 52 -10.57 -0.92 12.60
CA VAL A 52 -10.96 -0.16 13.81
C VAL A 52 -11.16 1.31 13.44
N ARG A 53 -10.20 1.94 12.76
CA ARG A 53 -10.28 3.34 12.37
C ARG A 53 -11.49 3.67 11.49
N THR A 54 -11.89 2.73 10.63
CA THR A 54 -12.99 2.88 9.68
C THR A 54 -14.34 2.73 10.38
N PHE A 55 -14.50 1.72 11.23
CA PHE A 55 -15.78 1.36 11.85
C PHE A 55 -16.03 2.08 13.19
N THR A 56 -15.00 2.50 13.93
CA THR A 56 -15.18 3.29 15.18
C THR A 56 -15.64 4.74 14.91
N ARG A 57 -15.42 5.28 13.71
CA ARG A 57 -15.83 6.67 13.38
C ARG A 57 -17.31 6.83 13.01
N GLY A 58 -18.13 5.79 13.14
CA GLY A 58 -19.60 5.91 13.13
C GLY A 58 -20.21 6.43 11.83
N ARG A 59 -19.48 6.43 10.71
CA ARG A 59 -20.03 6.81 9.41
C ARG A 59 -20.57 5.56 8.73
N GLY A 60 -21.86 5.33 8.91
CA GLY A 60 -22.62 4.19 8.41
C GLY A 60 -22.57 3.99 6.90
N THR A 61 -21.47 3.50 6.37
CA THR A 61 -21.43 2.86 5.06
C THR A 61 -21.99 1.46 5.20
N ARG A 62 -23.24 1.29 4.77
CA ARG A 62 -23.97 0.02 4.74
C ARG A 62 -23.49 -0.93 3.64
N GLU A 63 -22.63 -0.48 2.75
CA GLU A 63 -22.17 -1.25 1.60
C GLU A 63 -20.71 -1.68 1.76
N VAL A 64 -20.48 -2.99 1.59
CA VAL A 64 -19.16 -3.63 1.70
C VAL A 64 -18.13 -2.99 0.76
N THR A 65 -18.53 -2.67 -0.48
CA THR A 65 -17.65 -2.04 -1.48
C THR A 65 -17.12 -0.68 -1.03
N SER A 66 -18.00 0.15 -0.46
CA SER A 66 -17.64 1.46 0.06
C SER A 66 -16.73 1.31 1.28
N ALA A 67 -17.07 0.41 2.20
CA ALA A 67 -16.25 0.13 3.37
C ALA A 67 -14.84 -0.37 2.99
N GLU A 68 -14.71 -1.23 1.98
CA GLU A 68 -13.42 -1.69 1.49
C GLU A 68 -12.54 -0.51 1.03
N ALA A 69 -13.08 0.43 0.27
CA ALA A 69 -12.35 1.61 -0.18
C ALA A 69 -11.85 2.48 0.99
N TYR A 70 -12.69 2.66 2.02
CA TYR A 70 -12.29 3.38 3.24
C TYR A 70 -11.18 2.64 4.00
N VAL A 71 -11.27 1.31 4.10
CA VAL A 71 -10.24 0.50 4.77
C VAL A 71 -8.93 0.55 3.98
N ARG A 72 -8.93 0.39 2.66
CA ARG A 72 -7.72 0.54 1.82
C ARG A 72 -7.08 1.92 2.01
N ARG A 73 -7.90 2.98 2.02
CA ARG A 73 -7.42 4.34 2.28
C ARG A 73 -6.83 4.47 3.68
N ALA A 74 -7.44 3.85 4.69
CA ALA A 74 -6.94 3.84 6.05
C ALA A 74 -5.61 3.06 6.18
N ILE A 75 -5.48 1.89 5.54
CA ILE A 75 -4.23 1.12 5.45
C ILE A 75 -3.12 2.01 4.87
N LEU A 76 -3.35 2.59 3.70
CA LEU A 76 -2.37 3.45 3.04
C LEU A 76 -1.95 4.64 3.92
N THR A 77 -2.93 5.34 4.48
CA THR A 77 -2.65 6.53 5.31
C THR A 77 -1.85 6.15 6.56
N THR A 78 -2.25 5.08 7.25
CA THR A 78 -1.54 4.59 8.45
C THR A 78 -0.12 4.15 8.12
N TYR A 79 0.09 3.46 6.99
CA TYR A 79 1.41 3.08 6.51
C TYR A 79 2.31 4.29 6.23
N VAL A 80 1.81 5.27 5.48
CA VAL A 80 2.54 6.51 5.13
C VAL A 80 2.89 7.31 6.39
N ASP A 81 1.95 7.43 7.32
CA ASP A 81 2.18 8.11 8.60
C ASP A 81 3.25 7.37 9.43
N GLY A 82 3.20 6.03 9.47
CA GLY A 82 4.21 5.21 10.11
C GLY A 82 5.59 5.37 9.48
N PHE A 83 5.67 5.43 8.15
CA PHE A 83 6.90 5.69 7.41
C PHE A 83 7.51 7.05 7.77
N ARG A 84 6.68 8.11 7.80
CA ARG A 84 7.11 9.46 8.21
C ARG A 84 7.59 9.49 9.65
N ARG A 85 6.87 8.84 10.57
CA ARG A 85 7.30 8.71 11.97
C ARG A 85 8.66 8.04 12.05
N ARG A 86 8.82 6.82 11.51
CA ARG A 86 10.11 6.08 11.53
C ARG A 86 11.26 6.91 10.99
N ARG A 87 11.04 7.68 9.92
CA ARG A 87 12.04 8.63 9.42
C ARG A 87 12.35 9.74 10.42
N HIS A 88 11.35 10.39 11.01
CA HIS A 88 11.57 11.43 12.01
C HIS A 88 12.39 10.89 13.19
N TRP A 89 12.07 9.69 13.68
CA TRP A 89 12.84 9.01 14.73
C TRP A 89 14.26 8.61 14.28
N ALA A 90 14.47 8.25 13.01
CA ALA A 90 15.79 7.99 12.42
C ALA A 90 16.59 9.26 12.11
N THR A 91 15.96 10.43 11.97
CA THR A 91 16.66 11.72 11.91
C THR A 91 17.19 12.11 13.31
N ILE A 92 16.51 11.68 14.37
CA ILE A 92 16.96 11.85 15.77
C ILE A 92 18.00 10.79 16.17
N ARG A 93 18.12 9.69 15.42
CA ARG A 93 19.07 8.61 15.67
C ARG A 93 19.78 8.25 14.37
N HIS A 94 20.94 8.86 14.14
CA HIS A 94 21.85 8.41 13.08
C HIS A 94 21.99 6.89 13.16
N LEU A 95 21.51 6.18 12.14
CA LEU A 95 22.20 5.06 11.48
C LEU A 95 21.28 4.39 10.45
N THR A 96 21.90 4.15 9.30
CA THR A 96 21.54 3.19 8.25
C THR A 96 21.21 1.81 8.81
N ALA A 97 20.10 1.22 8.37
CA ALA A 97 19.91 -0.21 8.40
C ALA A 97 19.13 -0.64 7.16
N ALA A 98 19.84 -1.23 6.20
CA ALA A 98 19.22 -2.17 5.27
C ALA A 98 19.01 -3.47 6.07
N PRO A 99 17.79 -3.99 6.21
CA PRO A 99 17.64 -5.33 6.71
C PRO A 99 17.97 -6.30 5.57
N ASP A 100 19.00 -7.12 5.78
CA ASP A 100 19.12 -8.43 5.13
C ASP A 100 17.88 -9.23 5.53
N ARG A 101 17.05 -9.59 4.56
CA ARG A 101 16.05 -10.65 4.74
C ARG A 101 16.40 -11.76 3.75
N THR A 102 16.96 -12.84 4.30
CA THR A 102 17.09 -14.15 3.67
C THR A 102 15.69 -14.66 3.29
N PRO A 103 15.50 -15.26 2.10
CA PRO A 103 14.20 -15.83 1.72
C PRO A 103 13.84 -17.01 2.63
N PRO A 104 12.58 -17.17 3.06
CA PRO A 104 12.14 -18.40 3.68
C PRO A 104 11.91 -19.47 2.60
N ASP A 105 12.60 -20.61 2.74
CA ASP A 105 12.28 -21.84 2.01
C ASP A 105 10.92 -22.40 2.50
N GLY A 106 10.02 -22.76 1.58
CA GLY A 106 8.79 -23.50 1.92
C GLY A 106 7.80 -23.66 0.77
N PRO A 107 7.50 -24.89 0.29
CA PRO A 107 6.71 -25.14 -0.92
C PRO A 107 5.22 -25.39 -0.64
N HIS A 108 4.32 -24.90 -1.50
CA HIS A 108 3.08 -25.63 -1.82
C HIS A 108 2.51 -25.27 -3.19
N ALA A 109 2.47 -26.27 -4.07
CA ALA A 109 1.90 -26.23 -5.41
C ALA A 109 0.40 -26.56 -5.40
N GLY A 110 -0.36 -25.87 -6.24
CA GLY A 110 -1.74 -26.20 -6.66
C GLY A 110 -2.10 -25.33 -7.88
N PRO A 111 -2.60 -25.88 -8.99
CA PRO A 111 -2.48 -25.25 -10.30
C PRO A 111 -3.67 -24.35 -10.64
N GLU A 112 -3.44 -23.03 -10.74
CA GLU A 112 -4.19 -22.14 -11.64
C GLU A 112 -3.28 -21.01 -12.17
N PRO A 113 -3.21 -20.77 -13.49
CA PRO A 113 -2.23 -19.86 -14.10
C PRO A 113 -2.40 -18.37 -13.75
N VAL A 114 -3.51 -17.98 -13.12
CA VAL A 114 -3.74 -16.60 -12.63
C VAL A 114 -3.22 -16.41 -11.19
N VAL A 115 -3.23 -17.48 -10.39
CA VAL A 115 -2.76 -17.47 -8.99
C VAL A 115 -1.23 -17.39 -8.93
N THR A 116 -0.54 -18.01 -9.89
CA THR A 116 0.93 -18.03 -9.99
C THR A 116 1.52 -16.63 -10.22
N THR A 117 0.92 -15.80 -11.08
CA THR A 117 1.42 -14.46 -11.38
C THR A 117 1.28 -13.51 -10.19
N ARG A 118 0.15 -13.55 -9.48
CA ARG A 118 -0.07 -12.68 -8.32
C ARG A 118 0.84 -13.04 -7.15
N LEU A 119 1.07 -14.33 -6.93
CA LEU A 119 2.01 -14.82 -5.92
C LEU A 119 3.45 -14.41 -6.28
N ALA A 120 3.85 -14.58 -7.55
CA ALA A 120 5.17 -14.16 -8.03
C ALA A 120 5.43 -12.65 -7.85
N VAL A 121 4.43 -11.80 -8.11
CA VAL A 121 4.54 -10.35 -7.89
C VAL A 121 4.67 -10.02 -6.40
N GLN A 122 3.92 -10.70 -5.53
CA GLN A 122 4.00 -10.52 -4.08
C GLN A 122 5.39 -10.90 -3.54
N GLU A 123 5.90 -12.06 -3.96
CA GLU A 123 7.23 -12.54 -3.58
C GLU A 123 8.32 -11.61 -4.14
N ALA A 124 8.22 -11.20 -5.40
CA ALA A 124 9.17 -10.28 -6.01
C ALA A 124 9.21 -8.92 -5.29
N LEU A 125 8.06 -8.37 -4.91
CA LEU A 125 7.99 -7.12 -4.13
C LEU A 125 8.55 -7.30 -2.70
N ALA A 126 8.40 -8.47 -2.09
CA ALA A 126 8.97 -8.77 -0.78
C ALA A 126 10.51 -8.74 -0.78
N THR A 127 11.17 -9.04 -1.91
CA THR A 127 12.64 -8.93 -2.05
C THR A 127 13.17 -7.50 -2.04
N LEU A 128 12.31 -6.51 -2.26
CA LEU A 128 12.73 -5.12 -2.35
C LEU A 128 13.02 -4.52 -0.97
N ALA A 129 14.00 -3.63 -0.89
CA ALA A 129 14.21 -2.82 0.30
C ALA A 129 12.93 -2.00 0.60
N PRO A 130 12.58 -1.73 1.88
CA PRO A 130 11.29 -1.13 2.25
C PRO A 130 10.96 0.19 1.53
N ARG A 131 11.96 1.05 1.31
CA ARG A 131 11.76 2.32 0.59
C ARG A 131 11.50 2.13 -0.90
N VAL A 132 12.17 1.16 -1.51
CA VAL A 132 12.00 0.82 -2.92
C VAL A 132 10.60 0.21 -3.13
N ARG A 133 10.21 -0.74 -2.28
CA ARG A 133 8.86 -1.33 -2.27
C ARG A 133 7.77 -0.26 -2.14
N ALA A 134 7.89 0.62 -1.15
CA ALA A 134 6.92 1.70 -0.95
C ALA A 134 6.77 2.57 -2.20
N CYS A 135 7.87 3.01 -2.81
CA CYS A 135 7.81 3.80 -4.04
C CYS A 135 7.13 3.05 -5.19
N VAL A 136 7.46 1.77 -5.39
CA VAL A 136 6.87 0.94 -6.46
C VAL A 136 5.37 0.76 -6.24
N VAL A 137 4.95 0.37 -5.03
CA VAL A 137 3.53 0.13 -4.73
C VAL A 137 2.71 1.41 -4.86
N LEU A 138 3.18 2.53 -4.29
CA LEU A 138 2.46 3.79 -4.42
C LEU A 138 2.37 4.29 -5.86
N ARG A 139 3.42 4.09 -6.67
CA ARG A 139 3.44 4.52 -8.07
C ARG A 139 2.55 3.66 -8.96
N HIS A 140 2.53 2.34 -8.75
CA HIS A 140 1.96 1.38 -9.71
C HIS A 140 0.65 0.74 -9.25
N LEU A 141 0.37 0.71 -7.94
CA LEU A 141 -0.90 0.19 -7.40
C LEU A 141 -1.84 1.30 -6.92
N GLU A 142 -1.29 2.43 -6.48
CA GLU A 142 -2.08 3.60 -6.05
C GLU A 142 -2.10 4.73 -7.08
N ASP A 143 -1.50 4.52 -8.26
CA ASP A 143 -1.41 5.49 -9.36
C ASP A 143 -0.86 6.88 -8.96
N MET A 144 -0.08 6.95 -7.88
CA MET A 144 0.49 8.21 -7.43
C MET A 144 1.59 8.70 -8.36
N THR A 145 1.61 10.00 -8.66
CA THR A 145 2.72 10.62 -9.41
C THR A 145 4.01 10.59 -8.60
N VAL A 146 5.16 10.79 -9.27
CA VAL A 146 6.47 10.88 -8.59
C VAL A 146 6.46 11.97 -7.52
N ALA A 147 5.79 13.10 -7.80
CA ALA A 147 5.64 14.19 -6.84
C ALA A 147 4.79 13.79 -5.63
N GLN A 148 3.66 13.12 -5.84
CA GLN A 148 2.79 12.64 -4.76
C GLN A 148 3.49 11.59 -3.88
N VAL A 149 4.23 10.65 -4.48
CA VAL A 149 5.04 9.67 -3.73
C VAL A 149 6.13 10.36 -2.92
N ALA A 150 6.81 11.35 -3.51
CA ALA A 150 7.86 12.13 -2.83
C ALA A 150 7.29 12.85 -1.61
N GLU A 151 6.15 13.53 -1.77
CA GLU A 151 5.46 14.20 -0.67
C GLU A 151 5.01 13.21 0.41
N ALA A 152 4.33 12.13 0.03
CA ALA A 152 3.83 11.10 0.95
C ALA A 152 4.96 10.52 1.81
N LEU A 153 6.09 10.14 1.20
CA LEU A 153 7.22 9.52 1.90
C LEU A 153 8.25 10.53 2.45
N GLY A 154 8.05 11.83 2.20
CA GLY A 154 8.97 12.92 2.54
C GLY A 154 10.30 12.89 1.75
N LEU A 155 10.37 12.17 0.65
CA LEU A 155 11.58 11.98 -0.16
C LEU A 155 11.75 13.12 -1.19
N SER A 156 12.94 13.27 -1.76
CA SER A 156 13.09 14.08 -2.97
C SER A 156 12.55 13.32 -4.19
N GLN A 157 12.04 14.03 -5.20
CA GLN A 157 11.60 13.39 -6.45
C GLN A 157 12.74 12.61 -7.13
N GLY A 158 13.99 13.08 -7.03
CA GLY A 158 15.17 12.37 -7.53
C GLY A 158 15.41 11.04 -6.81
N ALA A 159 15.22 10.99 -5.48
CA ALA A 159 15.30 9.75 -4.73
C ALA A 159 14.17 8.78 -5.12
N VAL A 160 12.95 9.28 -5.35
CA VAL A 160 11.82 8.45 -5.83
C VAL A 160 12.14 7.86 -7.20
N LYS A 161 12.60 8.65 -8.17
CA LYS A 161 12.98 8.16 -9.51
C LYS A 161 14.08 7.08 -9.43
N ARG A 162 15.10 7.31 -8.59
CA ARG A 162 16.15 6.31 -8.34
C ARG A 162 15.58 5.02 -7.77
N TYR A 163 14.76 5.09 -6.72
CA TYR A 163 14.15 3.91 -6.12
C TYR A 163 13.23 3.17 -7.08
N LEU A 164 12.45 3.87 -7.92
CA LEU A 164 11.64 3.23 -8.95
C LEU A 164 12.52 2.51 -9.98
N SER A 165 13.64 3.10 -10.40
CA SER A 165 14.60 2.45 -11.29
C SER A 165 15.24 1.21 -10.65
N ASP A 166 15.66 1.32 -9.39
CA ASP A 166 16.24 0.20 -8.65
C ASP A 166 15.22 -0.93 -8.45
N GLY A 167 13.96 -0.58 -8.18
CA GLY A 167 12.83 -1.50 -8.08
C GLY A 167 12.54 -2.21 -9.40
N ALA A 168 12.48 -1.48 -10.51
CA ALA A 168 12.28 -2.08 -11.83
C ALA A 168 13.40 -3.07 -12.20
N ARG A 169 14.67 -2.74 -11.91
CA ARG A 169 15.80 -3.65 -12.13
C ARG A 169 15.76 -4.89 -11.23
N ALA A 170 15.32 -4.73 -9.98
CA ALA A 170 15.20 -5.86 -9.06
C ALA A 170 14.04 -6.78 -9.47
N LEU A 171 12.87 -6.22 -9.77
CA LEU A 171 11.70 -6.97 -10.22
C LEU A 171 11.94 -7.67 -11.56
N GLY A 172 12.59 -7.02 -12.52
CA GLY A 172 12.93 -7.63 -13.81
C GLY A 172 13.86 -8.84 -13.70
N ARG A 173 14.70 -8.91 -12.65
CA ARG A 173 15.55 -10.09 -12.36
C ARG A 173 14.75 -11.28 -11.82
N VAL A 174 13.63 -11.01 -11.14
CA VAL A 174 12.80 -12.05 -10.50
C VAL A 174 11.69 -12.52 -11.43
N LEU A 175 11.06 -11.60 -12.17
CA LEU A 175 9.88 -11.87 -13.00
C LEU A 175 10.21 -12.16 -14.48
N GLY A 176 11.46 -11.94 -14.91
CA GLY A 176 11.88 -12.13 -16.30
C GLY A 176 11.57 -10.92 -17.22
N PRO A 177 12.17 -10.87 -18.42
CA PRO A 177 12.09 -9.71 -19.33
C PRO A 177 10.68 -9.44 -19.91
N ASP A 178 9.78 -10.43 -19.87
CA ASP A 178 8.40 -10.29 -20.36
C ASP A 178 7.44 -9.69 -19.32
N ALA A 179 7.87 -9.62 -18.06
CA ALA A 179 7.13 -8.96 -16.99
C ALA A 179 7.54 -7.48 -16.89
N SER A 180 7.38 -6.75 -17.99
CA SER A 180 7.51 -5.30 -17.93
C SER A 180 6.31 -4.74 -17.15
N PRO A 181 6.47 -4.18 -15.93
CA PRO A 181 5.40 -3.40 -15.34
C PRO A 181 5.15 -2.26 -16.33
N ALA A 182 3.92 -2.15 -16.83
CA ALA A 182 3.52 -1.19 -17.85
C ALA A 182 4.26 0.15 -17.65
N PRO A 183 4.87 0.71 -18.72
CA PRO A 183 5.73 1.87 -18.60
C PRO A 183 5.00 2.96 -17.80
N PRO A 184 5.71 3.69 -16.91
CA PRO A 184 5.09 4.74 -16.15
C PRO A 184 4.40 5.69 -17.12
N GLN A 185 3.06 5.73 -17.06
CA GLN A 185 2.27 6.65 -17.87
C GLN A 185 2.91 8.04 -17.74
N PRO A 186 3.22 8.72 -18.86
CA PRO A 186 3.89 10.01 -18.84
C PRO A 186 3.10 10.94 -17.93
N ASP A 187 3.78 11.50 -16.93
CA ASP A 187 3.20 12.43 -15.97
C ASP A 187 2.81 13.71 -16.75
N PRO A 188 1.51 14.00 -16.96
CA PRO A 188 1.10 15.16 -17.75
C PRO A 188 1.35 16.49 -17.01
N THR A 189 1.90 16.46 -15.79
CA THR A 189 2.01 17.64 -14.93
C THR A 189 3.42 18.22 -14.85
N VAL A 190 4.46 17.51 -15.29
CA VAL A 190 5.85 18.01 -15.20
C VAL A 190 6.20 18.94 -16.36
N ASP A 191 5.54 18.84 -17.51
CA ASP A 191 5.85 19.65 -18.70
C ASP A 191 5.23 21.06 -18.66
N THR A 192 4.18 21.26 -17.86
CA THR A 192 3.50 22.56 -17.75
C THR A 192 4.24 23.57 -16.85
N LEU A 193 5.17 23.10 -16.00
CA LEU A 193 5.90 23.97 -15.06
C LEU A 193 7.30 24.39 -15.53
N VAL A 194 7.75 23.95 -16.71
CA VAL A 194 9.03 24.40 -17.31
C VAL A 194 8.83 25.44 -18.41
N THR A 195 7.62 25.57 -18.97
CA THR A 195 7.35 26.51 -20.09
C THR A 195 6.90 27.92 -19.66
N LEU A 196 6.58 28.15 -18.39
CA LEU A 196 6.15 29.47 -17.87
C LEU A 196 7.25 30.26 -17.14
N ARG A 197 8.54 29.94 -17.34
CA ARG A 197 9.65 30.69 -16.74
C ARG A 197 10.64 31.32 -17.74
N ARG A 198 10.19 31.64 -18.96
CA ARG A 198 10.92 32.52 -19.90
C ARG A 198 9.97 33.36 -20.75
N THR A 199 9.37 34.38 -20.15
CA THR A 199 9.04 35.67 -20.80
C THR A 199 8.71 36.70 -19.71
N ARG A 200 9.75 37.40 -19.28
CA ARG A 200 9.67 38.82 -18.96
C ARG A 200 10.75 39.50 -19.80
#